data_AF-A0A5B1B0P9-F1
#
_entry.id   AF-A0A5B1B0P9-F1
#
_cell.length_a   1.000
_cell.length_b   1.000
_cell.length_c   1.000
_cell.angle_alpha   90.00
_cell.angle_beta   90.00
_cell.angle_gamma   90.00
#
_symmetry.space_group_name_H-M   'P 1'
#
loop_
_entity.id
_entity.type
_entity.pdbx_description
1 polymer ?
#
loop_
_entity_poly.entity_id
_entity_poly.type
_entity_poly.pdbx_seq_one_letter_code
_entity_poly.pdbx_strand_id
1 'polypeptide(L)'
;IAIRHYRGAQTRLWAAFNPAAPTHRTGVDQFAQPTTTTKWSRFVPLLSSMVGNSTGILLGFTRHNALSSAVLLDLPGTARRNRSPCLVCSGALGYGKSYAAKRITRAEIQRGAQAFIVDPGTEWDTALADVANKAVIDMAGQQFSCDPLRTFPAADAGGYWLDYLVPMMGLDPRSTGVRRLRTLLAPEARHRLGITSTAALMTYLAGLHAPA
;
A
#
# COMPACT_ATOMS: atom_id res chain seq x y z
N ILE A 1 26.93 -14.12 -68.13
CA ILE A 1 25.51 -13.69 -68.11
C ILE A 1 25.46 -12.27 -67.56
N ALA A 2 25.21 -11.26 -68.39
CA ALA A 2 25.10 -9.87 -67.96
C ALA A 2 23.63 -9.57 -67.60
N ILE A 3 23.34 -9.40 -66.30
CA ILE A 3 22.00 -9.02 -65.85
C ILE A 3 21.84 -7.52 -66.10
N ARG A 4 21.04 -7.14 -67.10
CA ARG A 4 20.66 -5.75 -67.32
C ARG A 4 19.69 -5.32 -66.21
N HIS A 5 20.09 -4.35 -65.39
CA HIS A 5 19.13 -3.62 -64.56
C HIS A 5 18.22 -2.77 -65.46
N TYR A 6 16.91 -2.90 -65.30
CA TYR A 6 15.94 -2.03 -65.96
C TYR A 6 16.19 -0.58 -65.52
N ARG A 7 16.42 0.31 -66.49
CA ARG A 7 16.60 1.74 -66.24
C ARG A 7 15.23 2.38 -65.99
N GLY A 8 15.02 2.87 -64.76
CA GLY A 8 13.85 3.66 -64.40
C GLY A 8 13.41 3.46 -62.95
N ALA A 9 12.33 4.14 -62.55
CA ALA A 9 11.81 4.11 -61.17
C ALA A 9 10.89 2.91 -60.89
N GLN A 10 10.68 2.00 -61.84
CA GLN A 10 9.73 0.89 -61.71
C GLN A 10 10.09 -0.04 -60.54
N THR A 11 11.38 -0.32 -60.32
CA THR A 11 11.85 -1.13 -59.20
C THR A 11 11.62 -0.43 -57.86
N ARG A 12 11.77 0.91 -57.81
CA ARG A 12 11.49 1.71 -56.60
C ARG A 12 9.98 1.74 -56.32
N LEU A 13 9.18 1.92 -57.36
CA LEU A 13 7.71 1.91 -57.27
C LEU A 13 7.20 0.54 -56.82
N TRP A 14 7.70 -0.55 -57.40
CA TRP A 14 7.37 -1.90 -56.95
C TRP A 14 7.77 -2.13 -55.48
N ALA A 15 8.96 -1.66 -55.08
CA ALA A 15 9.39 -1.75 -53.68
C ALA A 15 8.51 -0.93 -52.73
N ALA A 16 7.96 0.21 -53.16
CA ALA A 16 7.06 1.04 -52.37
C ALA A 16 5.75 0.33 -51.99
N PHE A 17 5.29 -0.63 -52.80
CA PHE A 17 4.07 -1.41 -52.54
C PHE A 17 4.31 -2.72 -51.78
N ASN A 18 5.56 -3.04 -51.41
CA ASN A 18 5.89 -4.26 -50.67
C ASN A 18 6.15 -3.96 -49.18
N PRO A 19 5.43 -4.61 -48.26
CA PRO A 19 5.71 -4.50 -46.83
C PRO A 19 7.15 -4.92 -46.52
N ALA A 20 7.80 -4.21 -45.58
CA ALA A 20 9.19 -4.44 -45.14
C ALA A 20 10.30 -4.17 -46.19
N ALA A 21 9.97 -3.59 -47.35
CA ALA A 21 11.01 -3.10 -48.26
C ALA A 21 11.86 -2.02 -47.57
N PRO A 22 13.21 -2.10 -47.64
CA PRO A 22 14.07 -1.10 -47.02
C PRO A 22 13.79 0.30 -47.54
N THR A 23 13.64 1.28 -46.65
CA THR A 23 13.19 2.64 -46.98
C THR A 23 14.03 3.29 -48.09
N HIS A 24 15.36 3.09 -48.04
CA HIS A 24 16.31 3.57 -49.04
C HIS A 24 16.13 3.00 -50.46
N ARG A 25 15.39 1.89 -50.62
CA ARG A 25 15.05 1.30 -51.92
C ARG A 25 13.72 1.78 -52.48
N THR A 26 12.82 2.27 -51.62
CA THR A 26 11.47 2.72 -52.01
C THR A 26 11.46 4.17 -52.48
N GLY A 27 12.24 5.05 -51.86
CA GLY A 27 12.22 6.49 -52.15
C GLY A 27 10.85 7.13 -51.90
N VAL A 28 10.07 6.60 -50.96
CA VAL A 28 8.76 7.16 -50.56
C VAL A 28 8.93 8.25 -49.51
N ASP A 29 10.06 8.26 -48.81
CA ASP A 29 10.46 9.23 -47.79
C ASP A 29 10.53 10.67 -48.31
N GLN A 30 10.96 10.88 -49.56
CA GLN A 30 10.95 12.19 -50.23
C GLN A 30 9.54 12.77 -50.46
N PHE A 31 8.50 11.93 -50.45
CA PHE A 31 7.11 12.35 -50.60
C PHE A 31 6.36 12.36 -49.26
N ALA A 32 7.00 11.90 -48.18
CA ALA A 32 6.45 11.99 -46.85
C ALA A 32 6.73 13.39 -46.28
N GLN A 33 5.67 14.10 -45.87
CA GLN A 33 5.86 15.29 -45.05
C GLN A 33 6.64 14.92 -43.78
N PRO A 34 7.62 15.73 -43.34
CA PRO A 34 8.49 15.44 -42.17
C PRO A 34 7.75 15.40 -40.81
N THR A 35 6.42 15.32 -40.82
CA THR A 35 5.59 15.24 -39.64
C THR A 35 4.37 14.35 -39.92
N THR A 36 4.41 13.12 -39.42
CA THR A 36 3.46 12.61 -38.41
C THR A 36 3.81 11.16 -38.07
N THR A 37 4.01 10.25 -39.01
CA THR A 37 4.13 8.81 -38.66
C THR A 37 5.36 8.45 -37.82
N THR A 38 6.56 8.96 -38.15
CA THR A 38 7.80 8.68 -37.37
C THR A 38 7.87 9.47 -36.06
N LYS A 39 7.35 10.70 -36.01
CA LYS A 39 7.27 11.48 -34.77
C LYS A 39 6.20 10.93 -33.81
N TRP A 40 5.09 10.42 -34.34
CA TRP A 40 4.04 9.73 -33.57
C TRP A 40 4.39 8.27 -33.23
N SER A 41 5.31 7.64 -33.97
CA SER A 41 5.78 6.27 -33.64
C SER A 41 6.33 6.16 -32.21
N ARG A 42 6.84 7.27 -31.66
CA ARG A 42 7.32 7.36 -30.28
C ARG A 42 6.21 7.37 -29.23
N PHE A 43 4.95 7.62 -29.63
CA PHE A 43 3.75 7.53 -28.78
C PHE A 43 3.01 6.19 -28.94
N VAL A 44 3.51 5.27 -29.77
CA VAL A 44 2.93 3.94 -29.98
C VAL A 44 2.97 3.02 -28.74
N PRO A 45 3.80 3.20 -27.69
CA PRO A 45 3.70 2.34 -26.52
C PRO A 45 2.67 2.83 -25.48
N LEU A 46 1.62 3.56 -25.89
CA LEU A 46 0.38 3.63 -25.10
C LEU A 46 -0.61 2.60 -25.67
N LEU A 47 -0.29 1.32 -25.50
CA LEU A 47 -1.14 0.19 -25.94
C LEU A 47 -2.48 0.13 -25.21
N SER A 48 -2.67 0.92 -24.16
CA SER A 48 -3.92 1.01 -23.45
C SER A 48 -4.09 2.37 -22.76
N SER A 49 -5.29 2.91 -22.89
CA SER A 49 -5.79 4.05 -22.13
C SER A 49 -6.48 3.61 -20.82
N MET A 50 -6.52 2.30 -20.56
CA MET A 50 -7.17 1.73 -19.38
C MET A 50 -6.33 1.99 -18.13
N VAL A 51 -6.96 2.62 -17.14
CA VAL A 51 -6.40 2.82 -15.79
C VAL A 51 -7.23 1.99 -14.82
N GLY A 52 -6.57 1.23 -13.96
CA GLY A 52 -7.23 0.38 -12.95
C GLY A 52 -7.22 -1.11 -13.28
N ASN A 53 -8.02 -1.86 -12.54
CA ASN A 53 -8.18 -3.31 -12.65
C ASN A 53 -9.41 -3.68 -13.52
N SER A 54 -9.47 -4.92 -14.00
CA SER A 54 -10.61 -5.46 -14.74
C SER A 54 -11.84 -5.73 -13.85
N THR A 55 -11.62 -5.88 -12.56
CA THR A 55 -12.64 -6.11 -11.53
C THR A 55 -12.28 -5.27 -10.32
N GLY A 56 -13.24 -5.04 -9.42
CA GLY A 56 -12.99 -4.37 -8.16
C GLY A 56 -14.02 -3.29 -7.84
N ILE A 57 -13.64 -2.41 -6.92
CA ILE A 57 -14.45 -1.28 -6.47
C ILE A 57 -14.29 -0.14 -7.46
N LEU A 58 -15.38 0.52 -7.82
CA LEU A 58 -15.33 1.73 -8.63
C LEU A 58 -14.65 2.87 -7.86
N LEU A 59 -13.45 3.27 -8.29
CA LEU A 59 -12.73 4.41 -7.73
C LEU A 59 -13.16 5.73 -8.38
N GLY A 60 -13.48 5.69 -9.67
CA GLY A 60 -13.93 6.86 -10.42
C GLY A 60 -13.93 6.61 -11.92
N PHE A 61 -13.97 7.69 -12.69
CA PHE A 61 -13.95 7.65 -14.14
C PHE A 61 -12.76 8.44 -14.68
N THR A 62 -12.17 7.94 -15.75
CA THR A 62 -11.05 8.60 -16.41
C THR A 62 -11.50 9.87 -17.12
N ARG A 63 -10.66 10.92 -17.13
CA ARG A 63 -10.94 12.18 -17.85
C ARG A 63 -10.05 12.42 -19.07
N HIS A 64 -9.21 11.45 -19.43
CA HIS A 64 -8.23 11.61 -20.51
C HIS A 64 -8.85 11.45 -21.92
N ASN A 65 -10.05 10.88 -22.04
CA ASN A 65 -10.80 10.77 -23.30
C ASN A 65 -12.30 10.98 -23.07
N ALA A 66 -13.06 11.13 -24.15
CA ALA A 66 -14.51 11.35 -24.13
C ALA A 66 -15.32 10.12 -23.69
N LEU A 67 -14.70 8.93 -23.65
CA LEU A 67 -15.38 7.69 -23.28
C LEU A 67 -15.51 7.52 -21.75
N SER A 68 -14.74 8.30 -20.96
CA SER A 68 -14.77 8.30 -19.50
C SER A 68 -14.85 6.90 -18.89
N SER A 69 -13.91 6.03 -19.25
CA SER A 69 -13.85 4.64 -18.76
C SER A 69 -13.81 4.55 -17.22
N ALA A 70 -14.45 3.53 -16.67
CA ALA A 70 -14.45 3.24 -15.24
C ALA A 70 -13.05 2.80 -14.78
N VAL A 71 -12.58 3.34 -13.67
CA VAL A 71 -11.35 2.94 -12.98
C VAL A 71 -11.76 2.06 -11.80
N LEU A 72 -11.47 0.77 -11.91
CA LEU A 72 -11.71 -0.18 -10.81
C LEU A 72 -10.44 -0.40 -10.00
N LEU A 73 -10.61 -0.60 -8.69
CA LEU A 73 -9.55 -0.90 -7.74
C LEU A 73 -9.83 -2.25 -7.08
N ASP A 74 -8.86 -3.17 -7.18
CA ASP A 74 -8.94 -4.49 -6.56
C ASP A 74 -7.71 -4.74 -5.70
N LEU A 75 -7.77 -4.31 -4.43
CA LEU A 75 -6.68 -4.53 -3.47
C LEU A 75 -6.51 -6.02 -3.13
N PRO A 76 -7.57 -6.80 -2.84
CA PRO A 76 -7.40 -8.21 -2.50
C PRO A 76 -6.76 -9.04 -3.62
N GLY A 77 -7.07 -8.74 -4.88
CA GLY A 77 -6.49 -9.45 -6.01
C GLY A 77 -5.04 -9.09 -6.33
N THR A 78 -4.41 -8.10 -5.68
CA THR A 78 -2.99 -7.77 -5.97
C THR A 78 -2.06 -8.92 -5.59
N ALA A 79 -2.41 -9.69 -4.55
CA ALA A 79 -1.66 -10.87 -4.13
C ALA A 79 -1.56 -11.90 -5.29
N ARG A 80 -2.65 -12.13 -6.02
CA ARG A 80 -2.67 -13.03 -7.19
C ARG A 80 -1.82 -12.52 -8.35
N ARG A 81 -1.57 -11.20 -8.39
CA ARG A 81 -0.72 -10.54 -9.39
C ARG A 81 0.72 -10.38 -8.92
N ASN A 82 1.11 -11.02 -7.82
CA ASN A 82 2.41 -10.92 -7.19
C ASN A 82 2.84 -9.46 -6.90
N ARG A 83 1.90 -8.67 -6.37
CA ARG A 83 2.12 -7.26 -6.00
C ARG A 83 1.58 -6.96 -4.59
N SER A 84 2.19 -5.98 -3.94
CA SER A 84 1.76 -5.52 -2.62
C SER A 84 0.38 -4.81 -2.69
N PRO A 85 -0.58 -5.15 -1.80
CA PRO A 85 -1.91 -4.51 -1.71
C PRO A 85 -1.88 -3.14 -1.02
N CYS A 86 -0.81 -2.35 -1.16
CA CYS A 86 -0.69 -1.06 -0.48
C CYS A 86 -1.28 0.07 -1.34
N LEU A 87 -2.11 0.91 -0.73
CA LEU A 87 -2.63 2.14 -1.30
C LEU A 87 -2.27 3.33 -0.41
N VAL A 88 -1.80 4.41 -1.04
CA VAL A 88 -1.53 5.69 -0.36
C VAL A 88 -2.46 6.76 -0.93
N CYS A 89 -3.32 7.33 -0.08
CA CYS A 89 -4.15 8.48 -0.44
C CYS A 89 -3.43 9.77 -0.02
N SER A 90 -2.85 10.48 -0.99
CA SER A 90 -2.13 11.74 -0.77
C SER A 90 -2.85 12.94 -1.39
N GLY A 91 -2.67 14.13 -0.81
CA GLY A 91 -3.36 15.36 -1.20
C GLY A 91 -3.39 16.40 -0.08
N ALA A 92 -3.68 17.67 -0.39
CA ALA A 92 -3.79 18.72 0.63
C ALA A 92 -5.02 18.53 1.55
N LEU A 93 -5.06 19.24 2.68
CA LEU A 93 -6.20 19.21 3.59
C LEU A 93 -7.48 19.66 2.84
N GLY A 94 -8.59 18.94 3.03
CA GLY A 94 -9.84 19.21 2.30
C GLY A 94 -9.95 18.60 0.90
N TYR A 95 -8.89 18.03 0.32
CA TYR A 95 -8.92 17.42 -1.03
C TYR A 95 -9.52 16.00 -1.07
N GLY A 96 -10.33 15.63 -0.09
CA GLY A 96 -11.08 14.37 -0.13
C GLY A 96 -10.27 13.08 0.15
N LYS A 97 -9.08 13.16 0.74
CA LYS A 97 -8.28 11.97 1.14
C LYS A 97 -9.08 11.02 2.05
N SER A 98 -9.61 11.53 3.16
CA SER A 98 -10.41 10.74 4.11
C SER A 98 -11.65 10.17 3.44
N TYR A 99 -12.31 10.96 2.59
CA TYR A 99 -13.47 10.52 1.83
C TYR A 99 -13.15 9.33 0.91
N ALA A 100 -12.07 9.41 0.14
CA ALA A 100 -11.62 8.33 -0.73
C ALA A 100 -11.27 7.07 0.08
N ALA A 101 -10.49 7.21 1.16
CA ALA A 101 -10.10 6.09 2.01
C ALA A 101 -11.32 5.36 2.63
N LYS A 102 -12.31 6.13 3.11
CA LYS A 102 -13.55 5.59 3.67
C LYS A 102 -14.41 4.87 2.63
N ARG A 103 -14.54 5.44 1.42
CA ARG A 103 -15.28 4.83 0.32
C ARG A 103 -14.67 3.49 -0.09
N ILE A 104 -13.34 3.44 -0.21
CA ILE A 104 -12.60 2.21 -0.55
C ILE A 104 -12.78 1.18 0.56
N THR A 105 -12.53 1.54 1.82
CA THR A 105 -12.63 0.62 2.96
C THR A 105 -14.05 0.08 3.11
N ARG A 106 -15.07 0.93 3.04
CA ARG A 106 -16.48 0.52 3.08
C ARG A 106 -16.82 -0.48 1.98
N ALA A 107 -16.38 -0.22 0.75
CA ALA A 107 -16.66 -1.10 -0.37
C ALA A 107 -15.90 -2.44 -0.26
N GLU A 108 -14.72 -2.48 0.37
CA GLU A 108 -14.06 -3.76 0.72
C GLU A 108 -14.81 -4.50 1.84
N ILE A 109 -15.28 -3.81 2.88
CA ILE A 109 -16.12 -4.41 3.93
C ILE A 109 -17.39 -5.03 3.33
N GLN A 110 -18.05 -4.34 2.41
CA GLN A 110 -19.23 -4.86 1.70
C GLN A 110 -18.94 -6.12 0.86
N ARG A 111 -17.67 -6.32 0.47
CA ARG A 111 -17.19 -7.52 -0.24
C ARG A 111 -16.72 -8.62 0.71
N GLY A 112 -16.89 -8.44 2.02
CA GLY A 112 -16.54 -9.41 3.05
C GLY A 112 -15.15 -9.23 3.67
N ALA A 113 -14.46 -8.11 3.42
CA ALA A 113 -13.18 -7.83 4.06
C ALA A 113 -13.38 -7.41 5.53
N GLN A 114 -12.38 -7.72 6.36
CA GLN A 114 -12.24 -7.16 7.70
C GLN A 114 -11.35 -5.92 7.65
N ALA A 115 -11.69 -4.91 8.44
CA ALA A 115 -10.93 -3.66 8.52
C ALA A 115 -10.46 -3.40 9.96
N PHE A 116 -9.18 -3.05 10.10
CA PHE A 116 -8.61 -2.48 11.31
C PHE A 116 -8.22 -1.04 11.01
N ILE A 117 -8.79 -0.10 11.75
CA ILE A 117 -8.72 1.33 11.43
C ILE A 117 -8.16 2.06 12.65
N VAL A 118 -7.06 2.79 12.44
CA VAL A 118 -6.50 3.71 13.42
C VAL A 118 -6.96 5.10 13.04
N ASP A 119 -7.88 5.66 13.83
CA ASP A 119 -8.44 6.99 13.63
C ASP A 119 -7.96 7.93 14.74
N PRO A 120 -7.26 9.03 14.43
CA PRO A 120 -6.94 10.04 15.44
C PRO A 120 -8.17 10.87 15.87
N GLY A 121 -9.29 10.78 15.15
CA GLY A 121 -10.56 11.40 15.50
C GLY A 121 -11.70 10.38 15.61
N THR A 122 -12.92 10.83 15.31
CA THR A 122 -14.14 10.01 15.33
C THR A 122 -14.81 9.94 13.95
N GLU A 123 -14.08 10.33 12.91
CA GLU A 123 -14.58 10.45 11.53
C GLU A 123 -14.99 9.07 11.00
N TRP A 124 -14.25 8.01 11.35
CA TRP A 124 -14.46 6.65 10.87
C TRP A 124 -15.57 5.91 11.60
N ASP A 125 -15.74 6.15 12.90
CA ASP A 125 -16.86 5.58 13.65
C ASP A 125 -18.20 6.04 13.06
N THR A 126 -18.32 7.35 12.85
CA THR A 126 -19.49 7.95 12.20
C THR A 126 -19.65 7.42 10.78
N ALA A 127 -18.56 7.34 10.02
CA ALA A 127 -18.59 6.89 8.63
C ALA A 127 -18.87 5.40 8.46
N LEU A 128 -18.86 4.59 9.52
CA LEU A 128 -19.20 3.17 9.52
C LEU A 128 -20.27 2.87 10.58
N ALA A 129 -21.12 3.84 10.91
CA ALA A 129 -22.18 3.72 11.93
C ALA A 129 -23.16 2.58 11.64
N ASP A 130 -23.44 2.33 10.36
CA ASP A 130 -24.35 1.33 9.83
C ASP A 130 -23.74 -0.08 9.70
N VAL A 131 -22.43 -0.23 9.92
CA VAL A 131 -21.76 -1.52 9.80
C VAL A 131 -21.98 -2.34 11.07
N ALA A 132 -22.66 -3.49 10.93
CA ALA A 132 -22.83 -4.45 12.00
C ALA A 132 -21.49 -5.12 12.39
N ASN A 133 -21.42 -5.69 13.60
CA ASN A 133 -20.24 -6.40 14.12
C ASN A 133 -18.94 -5.56 14.14
N LYS A 134 -19.02 -4.26 14.43
CA LYS A 134 -17.84 -3.42 14.67
C LYS A 134 -17.59 -3.25 16.17
N ALA A 135 -16.32 -3.11 16.54
CA ALA A 135 -15.90 -2.63 17.85
C ALA A 135 -15.20 -1.28 17.69
N VAL A 136 -15.56 -0.31 18.53
CA VAL A 136 -14.88 0.98 18.63
C VAL A 136 -14.08 0.98 19.91
N ILE A 137 -12.76 1.09 19.79
CA ILE A 137 -11.83 1.06 20.91
C ILE A 137 -11.32 2.50 21.12
N ASP A 138 -11.87 3.16 22.13
CA ASP A 138 -11.35 4.45 22.57
C ASP A 138 -10.13 4.25 23.47
N MET A 139 -8.95 4.53 22.90
CA MET A 139 -7.66 4.42 23.58
C MET A 139 -7.35 5.62 24.50
N ALA A 140 -8.10 6.72 24.40
CA ALA A 140 -7.97 7.87 25.31
C ALA A 140 -8.84 7.71 26.57
N GLY A 141 -9.85 6.84 26.51
CA GLY A 141 -10.70 6.47 27.63
C GLY A 141 -10.03 5.55 28.65
N GLN A 142 -10.81 5.09 29.63
CA GLN A 142 -10.33 4.24 30.73
C GLN A 142 -10.74 2.77 30.59
N GLN A 143 -11.47 2.42 29.53
CA GLN A 143 -12.06 1.08 29.39
C GLN A 143 -11.14 0.07 28.73
N PHE A 144 -10.24 0.52 27.85
CA PHE A 144 -9.36 -0.34 27.07
C PHE A 144 -7.89 -0.07 27.39
N SER A 145 -7.06 -1.10 27.26
CA SER A 145 -5.62 -1.04 27.50
C SER A 145 -4.90 -1.93 26.50
N CYS A 146 -3.85 -1.40 25.87
CA CYS A 146 -2.96 -2.15 24.99
C CYS A 146 -1.73 -2.67 25.75
N ASP A 147 -1.91 -3.15 26.98
CA ASP A 147 -0.82 -3.67 27.81
C ASP A 147 -0.33 -5.04 27.28
N PRO A 148 0.90 -5.14 26.72
CA PRO A 148 1.39 -6.39 26.17
C PRO A 148 1.46 -7.53 27.20
N LEU A 149 1.62 -7.19 28.49
CA LEU A 149 1.67 -8.18 29.56
C LEU A 149 0.33 -8.88 29.81
N ARG A 150 -0.79 -8.25 29.40
CA ARG A 150 -2.15 -8.80 29.47
C ARG A 150 -2.59 -9.47 28.17
N THR A 151 -2.20 -8.91 27.03
CA THR A 151 -2.74 -9.31 25.72
C THR A 151 -2.04 -10.53 25.13
N PHE A 152 -0.73 -10.66 25.33
CA PHE A 152 0.06 -11.73 24.72
C PHE A 152 0.23 -12.94 25.66
N PRO A 153 0.48 -14.14 25.11
CA PRO A 153 0.87 -15.30 25.89
C PRO A 153 2.06 -15.00 26.81
N ALA A 154 2.09 -15.62 28.00
CA ALA A 154 3.10 -15.34 29.01
C ALA A 154 4.55 -15.49 28.50
N ALA A 155 4.78 -16.42 27.57
CA ALA A 155 6.07 -16.68 26.94
C ALA A 155 6.63 -15.47 26.16
N ASP A 156 5.76 -14.76 25.43
CA ASP A 156 6.17 -13.70 24.49
C ASP A 156 5.92 -12.30 25.04
N ALA A 157 4.94 -12.18 25.94
CA ALA A 157 4.45 -10.91 26.46
C ALA A 157 5.53 -10.02 27.07
N GLY A 158 6.51 -10.61 27.78
CA GLY A 158 7.64 -9.85 28.34
C GLY A 158 8.56 -9.27 27.27
N GLY A 159 8.81 -10.03 26.20
CA GLY A 159 9.59 -9.58 25.04
C GLY A 159 8.89 -8.43 24.31
N TYR A 160 7.62 -8.61 23.95
CA TYR A 160 6.84 -7.55 23.32
C TYR A 160 6.75 -6.28 24.17
N TRP A 161 6.56 -6.41 25.48
CA TRP A 161 6.55 -5.25 26.37
C TRP A 161 7.87 -4.46 26.28
N LEU A 162 9.01 -5.15 26.29
CA LEU A 162 10.32 -4.51 26.19
C LEU A 162 10.54 -3.87 24.82
N ASP A 163 10.22 -4.57 23.75
CA ASP A 163 10.43 -4.10 22.38
C ASP A 163 9.59 -2.86 22.07
N TYR A 164 8.39 -2.75 22.64
CA TYR A 164 7.54 -1.59 22.47
C TYR A 164 7.85 -0.46 23.46
N LEU A 165 7.97 -0.73 24.76
CA LEU A 165 8.03 0.33 25.77
C LEU A 165 9.44 0.88 25.99
N VAL A 166 10.51 0.08 25.84
CA VAL A 166 11.89 0.57 26.02
C VAL A 166 12.21 1.71 25.03
N PRO A 167 11.92 1.58 23.71
CA PRO A 167 12.11 2.69 22.78
C PRO A 167 11.18 3.87 23.04
N MET A 168 9.91 3.63 23.40
CA MET A 168 8.94 4.69 23.70
C MET A 168 9.36 5.56 24.89
N MET A 169 9.99 4.95 25.90
CA MET A 169 10.54 5.65 27.06
C MET A 169 11.92 6.30 26.79
N GLY A 170 12.50 6.08 25.60
CA GLY A 170 13.84 6.57 25.28
C GLY A 170 14.97 5.94 26.10
N LEU A 171 14.76 4.73 26.64
CA LEU A 171 15.76 4.05 27.46
C LEU A 171 16.80 3.34 26.58
N ASP A 172 18.07 3.37 27.00
CA ASP A 172 19.11 2.56 26.36
C ASP A 172 18.83 1.05 26.59
N PRO A 173 18.64 0.24 25.52
CA PRO A 173 18.42 -1.20 25.63
C PRO A 173 19.55 -1.97 26.33
N ARG A 174 20.74 -1.38 26.45
CA ARG A 174 21.91 -1.97 27.12
C ARG A 174 22.05 -1.52 28.57
N SER A 175 21.23 -0.57 29.02
CA SER A 175 21.27 -0.06 30.38
C SER A 175 21.06 -1.17 31.43
N THR A 176 21.61 -0.96 32.62
CA THR A 176 21.44 -1.86 33.77
C THR A 176 19.98 -1.99 34.16
N GLY A 177 19.20 -0.90 34.05
CA GLY A 177 17.75 -0.90 34.29
C GLY A 177 17.01 -1.84 33.34
N VAL A 178 17.24 -1.71 32.03
CA VAL A 178 16.59 -2.58 31.02
C VAL A 178 17.02 -4.05 31.17
N ARG A 179 18.29 -4.32 31.51
CA ARG A 179 18.74 -5.70 31.82
C ARG A 179 18.00 -6.29 33.03
N ARG A 180 17.76 -5.51 34.09
CA ARG A 180 16.96 -5.96 35.24
C ARG A 180 15.50 -6.19 34.86
N LEU A 181 14.91 -5.29 34.06
CA LEU A 181 13.56 -5.45 33.54
C LEU A 181 13.42 -6.74 32.71
N ARG A 182 14.40 -7.10 31.87
CA ARG A 182 14.42 -8.38 31.15
C ARG A 182 14.31 -9.57 32.08
N THR A 183 15.07 -9.57 33.18
CA THR A 183 15.02 -10.66 34.16
C THR A 183 13.67 -10.71 34.88
N LEU A 184 13.08 -9.56 35.23
CA LEU A 184 11.76 -9.50 35.87
C LEU A 184 10.63 -9.93 34.94
N LEU A 185 10.76 -9.63 33.65
CA LEU A 185 9.76 -9.92 32.62
C LEU A 185 9.93 -11.31 31.97
N ALA A 186 10.93 -12.08 32.38
CA ALA A 186 11.04 -13.49 32.00
C ALA A 186 9.78 -14.26 32.48
N PRO A 187 9.24 -15.22 31.68
CA PRO A 187 7.96 -15.86 31.99
C PRO A 187 7.87 -16.45 33.41
N GLU A 188 8.89 -17.20 33.82
CA GLU A 188 8.97 -17.80 35.16
C GLU A 188 9.06 -16.75 36.27
N ALA A 189 9.84 -15.69 36.05
CA ALA A 189 9.98 -14.61 37.02
C ALA A 189 8.66 -13.86 37.19
N ARG A 190 7.97 -13.56 36.09
CA ARG A 190 6.64 -12.91 36.12
C ARG A 190 5.63 -13.74 36.87
N HIS A 191 5.56 -15.04 36.60
CA HIS A 191 4.64 -15.94 37.29
C HIS A 191 4.92 -15.95 38.80
N ARG A 192 6.19 -16.16 39.19
CA ARG A 192 6.61 -16.18 40.59
C ARG A 192 6.37 -14.86 41.33
N LEU A 193 6.52 -13.73 40.64
CA LEU A 193 6.38 -12.39 41.22
C LEU A 193 4.97 -11.81 41.06
N GLY A 194 4.02 -12.55 40.47
CA GLY A 194 2.64 -12.08 40.25
C GLY A 194 2.51 -10.93 39.24
N ILE A 195 3.47 -10.77 38.32
CA ILE A 195 3.50 -9.68 37.34
C ILE A 195 2.63 -10.03 36.12
N THR A 196 1.33 -9.73 36.25
CA THR A 196 0.30 -10.03 35.24
C THR A 196 0.00 -8.86 34.31
N SER A 197 0.52 -7.67 34.60
CA SER A 197 0.24 -6.43 33.88
C SER A 197 1.34 -5.40 34.11
N THR A 198 1.37 -4.34 33.30
CA THR A 198 2.24 -3.17 33.50
C THR A 198 1.94 -2.50 34.84
N ALA A 199 0.68 -2.41 35.25
CA ALA A 199 0.31 -1.88 36.56
C ALA A 199 0.89 -2.73 37.70
N ALA A 200 0.76 -4.06 37.64
CA ALA A 200 1.36 -4.96 38.62
C ALA A 200 2.89 -4.87 38.64
N LEU A 201 3.54 -4.69 37.48
CA LEU A 201 4.97 -4.43 37.40
C LEU A 201 5.32 -3.12 38.12
N MET A 202 4.59 -2.03 37.87
CA MET A 202 4.84 -0.75 38.54
C MET A 202 4.65 -0.85 40.06
N THR A 203 3.61 -1.54 40.53
CA THR A 203 3.39 -1.80 41.96
C THR A 203 4.55 -2.59 42.56
N TYR A 204 5.01 -3.64 41.86
CA TYR A 204 6.17 -4.42 42.29
C TYR A 204 7.44 -3.56 42.38
N LEU A 205 7.72 -2.76 41.35
CA LEU A 205 8.87 -1.87 41.31
C LEU A 205 8.82 -0.78 42.39
N ALA A 206 7.64 -0.23 42.69
CA ALA A 206 7.46 0.75 43.76
C ALA A 206 7.70 0.15 45.16
N GLY A 207 7.42 -1.14 45.34
CA GLY A 207 7.72 -1.87 46.58
C GLY A 207 9.22 -2.15 46.78
N LEU A 208 10.02 -2.11 45.71
CA LEU A 208 11.48 -2.18 45.79
C LEU A 208 12.00 -0.83 46.28
N HIS A 209 12.11 -0.65 47.60
CA HIS A 209 12.85 0.48 48.15
C HIS A 209 14.26 0.49 47.54
N ALA A 210 14.72 1.67 47.09
CA ALA A 210 16.11 1.83 46.71
C ALA A 210 16.97 1.43 47.92
N PRO A 211 18.05 0.64 47.74
CA PRO A 211 19.01 0.48 48.82
C PRO A 211 19.50 1.87 49.21
N ALA A 212 19.49 2.14 50.53
CA ALA A 212 19.99 3.38 51.11
C ALA A 212 21.45 3.65 50.70
#